data_AF-A0A1N7N3A6-F1
#
_entry.id   AF-A0A1N7N3A6-F1
#
_cell.length_a   1.000
_cell.length_b   1.000
_cell.length_c   1.000
_cell.angle_alpha   90.00
_cell.angle_beta   90.00
_cell.angle_gamma   90.00
#
_symmetry.space_group_name_H-M   'P 1'
#
loop_
_entity.id
_entity.type
_entity.pdbx_description
1 polymer ?
#
loop_
_entity_poly.entity_id
_entity_poly.type
_entity_poly.pdbx_seq_one_letter_code
_entity_poly.pdbx_strand_id
1 'polypeptide(L)'
;MRLLSLVLPHPLFAILSFHATVKAFTIAQTKFPATASNNGIGNAFRHALWCCFIMMYCCKVSSPEKALDFCKRMTDLHEELFPNKPLETKMDLHNNKLGMDYFMELLPGIHRQFFEKSFFVDGLVKKMNDAKVLKNLDDDFEGYLVYLEE
;
A
#
# COMPACT_ATOMS: atom_id res chain seq x y z
N MET A 1 8.08 21.93 -2.43
CA MET A 1 8.49 21.57 -3.81
C MET A 1 8.61 20.06 -4.08
N ARG A 2 8.74 19.17 -3.07
CA ARG A 2 8.89 17.71 -3.27
C ARG A 2 7.69 17.02 -3.95
N LEU A 3 6.46 17.41 -3.60
CA LEU A 3 5.24 16.91 -4.25
C LEU A 3 5.22 17.22 -5.75
N LEU A 4 5.54 18.45 -6.13
CA LEU A 4 5.59 18.88 -7.53
C LEU A 4 6.65 18.11 -8.32
N SER A 5 7.80 17.78 -7.71
CA SER A 5 8.84 16.98 -8.38
C SER A 5 8.47 15.51 -8.63
N LEU A 6 7.45 14.98 -7.96
CA LEU A 6 6.95 13.62 -8.20
C LEU A 6 5.76 13.63 -9.18
N VAL A 7 4.85 14.59 -9.03
CA VAL A 7 3.60 14.65 -9.78
C VAL A 7 3.78 15.23 -11.19
N LEU A 8 4.57 16.30 -11.35
CA LEU A 8 4.73 16.97 -12.65
C LEU A 8 5.37 16.08 -13.72
N PRO A 9 6.40 15.26 -13.43
CA PRO A 9 6.97 14.36 -14.43
C PRO A 9 6.07 13.17 -14.77
N HIS A 10 5.10 12.85 -13.91
CA HIS A 10 4.27 11.64 -14.02
C HIS A 10 2.76 11.95 -13.82
N PRO A 11 2.15 12.85 -14.61
CA PRO A 11 0.78 13.30 -14.38
C PRO A 11 -0.25 12.17 -14.48
N LEU A 12 -0.04 11.23 -15.42
CA LEU A 12 -0.92 10.07 -15.54
C LEU A 12 -0.82 9.15 -14.31
N PHE A 13 0.39 8.89 -13.81
CA PHE A 13 0.57 8.09 -12.59
C PHE A 13 -0.06 8.78 -11.37
N ALA A 14 0.04 10.10 -11.26
CA ALA A 14 -0.57 10.84 -10.18
C ALA A 14 -2.11 10.70 -10.19
N ILE A 15 -2.76 10.83 -11.35
CA ILE A 15 -4.21 10.64 -11.49
C ILE A 15 -4.62 9.22 -11.12
N LEU A 16 -3.89 8.22 -11.63
CA LEU A 16 -4.15 6.81 -11.35
C LEU A 16 -3.95 6.49 -9.86
N SER A 17 -2.95 7.08 -9.23
CA SER A 17 -2.64 6.88 -7.81
C SER A 17 -3.64 7.57 -6.91
N PHE A 18 -4.14 8.75 -7.29
CA PHE A 18 -5.26 9.38 -6.60
C PHE A 18 -6.51 8.50 -6.65
N HIS A 19 -6.82 7.92 -7.82
CA HIS A 19 -7.91 6.96 -7.93
C HIS A 19 -7.67 5.72 -7.05
N ALA A 20 -6.44 5.21 -7.01
CA ALA A 20 -6.04 4.11 -6.14
C ALA A 20 -6.28 4.44 -4.65
N THR A 21 -5.86 5.63 -4.20
CA THR A 21 -6.06 6.12 -2.83
C THR A 21 -7.53 6.09 -2.44
N VAL A 22 -8.39 6.71 -3.25
CA VAL A 22 -9.84 6.76 -2.97
C VAL A 22 -10.43 5.34 -2.90
N LYS A 23 -10.05 4.45 -3.83
CA LYS A 23 -10.57 3.08 -3.86
C LYS A 23 -10.08 2.23 -2.69
N ALA A 24 -8.79 2.27 -2.36
CA ALA A 24 -8.23 1.52 -1.26
C ALA A 24 -8.83 1.98 0.08
N PHE A 25 -8.92 3.29 0.29
CA PHE A 25 -9.56 3.86 1.48
C PHE A 25 -11.04 3.43 1.60
N THR A 26 -11.82 3.54 0.52
CA THR A 26 -13.25 3.16 0.52
C THR A 26 -13.44 1.69 0.91
N ILE A 27 -12.63 0.79 0.33
CA ILE A 27 -12.71 -0.64 0.61
C ILE A 27 -12.28 -0.94 2.05
N ALA A 28 -11.18 -0.35 2.51
CA ALA A 28 -10.72 -0.50 3.88
C ALA A 28 -11.76 0.00 4.88
N GLN A 29 -12.33 1.19 4.66
CA GLN A 29 -13.34 1.77 5.55
C GLN A 29 -14.63 0.93 5.59
N THR A 30 -15.00 0.30 4.47
CA THR A 30 -16.18 -0.60 4.42
C THR A 30 -15.92 -1.90 5.20
N LYS A 31 -14.71 -2.45 5.12
CA LYS A 31 -14.36 -3.72 5.78
C LYS A 31 -13.98 -3.56 7.26
N PHE A 32 -13.28 -2.48 7.58
CA PHE A 32 -12.69 -2.21 8.89
C PHE A 32 -13.06 -0.81 9.37
N PRO A 33 -14.36 -0.50 9.54
CA PRO A 33 -14.80 0.86 9.81
C PRO A 33 -14.19 1.46 11.09
N ALA A 34 -13.87 0.61 12.08
CA ALA A 34 -13.27 1.02 13.34
C ALA A 34 -11.75 1.28 13.25
N THR A 35 -11.03 0.57 12.37
CA THR A 35 -9.55 0.56 12.39
C THR A 35 -8.91 0.98 11.06
N ALA A 36 -9.70 1.31 10.04
CA ALA A 36 -9.18 1.75 8.74
C ALA A 36 -8.57 3.16 8.77
N SER A 37 -8.76 3.93 9.84
CA SER A 37 -8.28 5.32 9.98
C SER A 37 -7.39 5.54 11.22
N ASN A 38 -7.03 4.48 11.95
CA ASN A 38 -6.09 4.53 13.08
C ASN A 38 -4.84 3.66 12.75
N ASN A 39 -4.16 3.12 13.76
CA ASN A 39 -2.97 2.27 13.56
C ASN A 39 -3.27 0.76 13.67
N GLY A 40 -4.55 0.37 13.66
CA GLY A 40 -4.98 -1.01 13.80
C GLY A 40 -4.92 -1.80 12.49
N ILE A 41 -5.43 -3.04 12.54
CA ILE A 41 -5.36 -3.99 11.42
C ILE A 41 -5.99 -3.48 10.11
N GLY A 42 -7.05 -2.67 10.20
CA GLY A 42 -7.69 -2.07 9.03
C GLY A 42 -6.78 -1.10 8.28
N ASN A 43 -5.91 -0.39 9.00
CA ASN A 43 -4.92 0.49 8.42
C ASN A 43 -3.80 -0.30 7.74
N ALA A 44 -3.31 -1.37 8.37
CA ALA A 44 -2.34 -2.26 7.76
C ALA A 44 -2.82 -2.80 6.41
N PHE A 45 -4.08 -3.27 6.36
CA PHE A 45 -4.73 -3.67 5.12
C PHE A 45 -4.82 -2.53 4.11
N ARG A 46 -5.22 -1.33 4.54
CA ARG A 46 -5.36 -0.15 3.67
C ARG A 46 -4.05 0.20 2.98
N HIS A 47 -2.94 0.25 3.71
CA HIS A 47 -1.62 0.61 3.18
C HIS A 47 -1.13 -0.42 2.14
N ALA A 48 -1.24 -1.71 2.44
CA ALA A 48 -0.89 -2.75 1.49
C ALA A 48 -1.79 -2.75 0.25
N LEU A 49 -3.11 -2.57 0.43
CA LEU A 49 -4.07 -2.52 -0.67
C LEU A 49 -3.84 -1.28 -1.56
N TRP A 50 -3.51 -0.14 -0.94
CA TRP A 50 -3.21 1.09 -1.64
C TRP A 50 -2.02 0.91 -2.58
N CYS A 51 -0.93 0.30 -2.10
CA CYS A 51 0.22 -0.03 -2.93
C CYS A 51 -0.13 -0.99 -4.07
N CYS A 52 -0.89 -2.06 -3.78
CA CYS A 52 -1.36 -2.99 -4.81
C CYS A 52 -2.14 -2.26 -5.91
N PHE A 53 -2.99 -1.30 -5.55
CA PHE A 53 -3.79 -0.55 -6.52
C PHE A 53 -2.96 0.45 -7.31
N ILE A 54 -2.03 1.19 -6.69
CA ILE A 54 -1.10 2.06 -7.43
C ILE A 54 -0.35 1.22 -8.46
N MET A 55 0.24 0.10 -8.02
CA MET A 55 0.98 -0.82 -8.88
C MET A 55 0.10 -1.33 -10.03
N MET A 56 -1.09 -1.85 -9.73
CA MET A 56 -2.04 -2.35 -10.72
C MET A 56 -2.38 -1.29 -11.78
N TYR A 57 -2.73 -0.08 -11.37
CA TYR A 57 -3.12 0.97 -12.32
C TYR A 57 -1.94 1.46 -13.15
N CYS A 58 -0.79 1.74 -12.53
CA CYS A 58 0.38 2.24 -13.22
C CYS A 58 1.02 1.18 -14.15
N CYS A 59 0.99 -0.10 -13.78
CA CYS A 59 1.48 -1.20 -14.63
C CYS A 59 0.65 -1.40 -15.91
N LYS A 60 -0.60 -0.93 -15.95
CA LYS A 60 -1.41 -0.96 -17.17
C LYS A 60 -0.89 -0.03 -18.26
N VAL A 61 -0.15 1.01 -17.87
CA VAL A 61 0.33 2.07 -18.77
C VAL A 61 1.85 2.22 -18.78
N SER A 62 2.58 1.44 -17.98
CA SER A 62 4.05 1.46 -17.90
C SER A 62 4.62 0.13 -17.42
N SER A 63 5.94 0.00 -17.37
CA SER A 63 6.58 -1.23 -16.87
C SER A 63 6.41 -1.37 -15.35
N PRO A 64 6.42 -2.62 -14.83
CA PRO A 64 6.37 -2.86 -13.39
C PRO A 64 7.41 -2.11 -12.58
N GLU A 65 8.64 -2.01 -13.08
CA GLU A 65 9.75 -1.37 -12.39
C GLU A 65 9.53 0.15 -12.24
N LYS A 66 8.99 0.79 -13.29
CA LYS A 66 8.63 2.22 -13.23
C LYS A 66 7.43 2.47 -12.31
N ALA A 67 6.46 1.56 -12.32
CA ALA A 67 5.33 1.63 -11.41
C ALA A 67 5.77 1.46 -9.96
N LEU A 68 6.70 0.54 -9.70
CA LEU A 68 7.28 0.27 -8.38
C LEU A 68 8.05 1.47 -7.83
N ASP A 69 8.96 2.05 -8.64
CA ASP A 69 9.69 3.26 -8.26
C ASP A 69 8.73 4.39 -7.90
N PHE A 70 7.72 4.62 -8.75
CA PHE A 70 6.73 5.66 -8.49
C PHE A 70 5.90 5.37 -7.24
N CYS A 71 5.43 4.13 -7.06
CA CYS A 71 4.63 3.73 -5.92
C CYS A 71 5.38 4.01 -4.62
N LYS A 72 6.62 3.53 -4.52
CA LYS A 72 7.49 3.74 -3.36
C LYS A 72 7.68 5.23 -3.09
N ARG A 73 8.08 6.01 -4.10
CA ARG A 73 8.31 7.45 -3.94
C ARG A 73 7.05 8.21 -3.54
N MET A 74 5.89 7.78 -4.03
CA MET A 74 4.60 8.37 -3.67
C MET A 74 4.25 8.06 -2.21
N THR A 75 4.28 6.79 -1.82
CA THR A 75 3.95 6.40 -0.45
C THR A 75 4.93 6.95 0.57
N ASP A 76 6.23 6.94 0.28
CA ASP A 76 7.24 7.55 1.16
C ASP A 76 6.98 9.07 1.31
N LEU A 77 6.66 9.76 0.21
CA LEU A 77 6.31 11.18 0.27
C LEU A 77 5.03 11.42 1.09
N HIS A 78 4.04 10.52 1.03
CA HIS A 78 2.85 10.63 1.88
C HIS A 78 3.22 10.59 3.37
N GLU A 79 4.03 9.61 3.78
CA GLU A 79 4.48 9.51 5.17
C GLU A 79 5.34 10.73 5.60
N GLU A 80 6.14 11.29 4.68
CA GLU A 80 6.91 12.52 4.94
C GLU A 80 6.00 13.76 5.12
N LEU A 81 4.91 13.86 4.35
CA LEU A 81 3.99 15.00 4.38
C LEU A 81 3.02 14.93 5.57
N PHE A 82 2.75 13.73 6.09
CA PHE A 82 1.85 13.48 7.20
C PHE A 82 2.59 12.66 8.28
N PRO A 83 3.55 13.26 9.00
CA PRO A 83 4.44 12.53 9.89
C PRO A 83 3.68 11.93 11.08
N ASN A 84 3.88 10.62 11.29
CA ASN A 84 3.38 9.85 12.42
C ASN A 84 4.47 9.64 13.49
N LYS A 85 4.14 8.98 14.61
CA LYS A 85 5.17 8.54 15.57
C LYS A 85 6.09 7.50 14.92
N PRO A 86 7.34 7.33 15.39
CA PRO A 86 8.29 6.41 14.76
C PRO A 86 7.78 4.98 14.53
N LEU A 87 7.03 4.43 15.50
CA LEU A 87 6.49 3.08 15.40
C LEU A 87 5.33 2.97 14.37
N GLU A 88 4.50 4.01 14.29
CA GLU A 88 3.40 4.13 13.33
C GLU A 88 3.97 4.28 11.91
N THR A 89 4.97 5.16 11.71
CA THR A 89 5.69 5.29 10.45
C THR A 89 6.35 3.98 10.02
N LYS A 90 6.94 3.23 10.97
CA LYS A 90 7.50 1.90 10.68
C LYS A 90 6.43 0.93 10.17
N MET A 91 5.28 0.90 10.82
CA MET A 91 4.14 0.07 10.40
C MET A 91 3.64 0.46 9.00
N ASP A 92 3.44 1.74 8.74
CA ASP A 92 2.96 2.24 7.45
C ASP A 92 3.94 1.90 6.31
N LEU A 93 5.24 2.17 6.49
CA LEU A 93 6.29 1.84 5.53
C LEU A 93 6.40 0.32 5.28
N HIS A 94 6.31 -0.49 6.33
CA HIS A 94 6.34 -1.95 6.23
C HIS A 94 5.18 -2.49 5.40
N ASN A 95 3.95 -2.06 5.70
CA ASN A 95 2.77 -2.50 4.98
C ASN A 95 2.72 -1.97 3.54
N ASN A 96 3.24 -0.75 3.30
CA ASN A 96 3.43 -0.23 1.95
C ASN A 96 4.36 -1.16 1.14
N LYS A 97 5.52 -1.53 1.72
CA LYS A 97 6.46 -2.48 1.11
C LYS A 97 5.79 -3.82 0.83
N LEU A 98 5.09 -4.40 1.80
CA LEU A 98 4.40 -5.68 1.63
C LEU A 98 3.39 -5.64 0.46
N GLY A 99 2.63 -4.55 0.33
CA GLY A 99 1.70 -4.40 -0.79
C GLY A 99 2.40 -4.33 -2.16
N MET A 100 3.54 -3.64 -2.23
CA MET A 100 4.37 -3.61 -3.44
C MET A 100 4.95 -4.99 -3.77
N ASP A 101 5.53 -5.68 -2.79
CA ASP A 101 6.12 -7.00 -2.95
C ASP A 101 5.07 -8.03 -3.38
N TYR A 102 3.90 -8.01 -2.73
CA TYR A 102 2.79 -8.91 -3.06
C TYR A 102 2.32 -8.73 -4.51
N PHE A 103 2.27 -7.50 -5.01
CA PHE A 103 1.97 -7.27 -6.42
C PHE A 103 3.05 -7.88 -7.34
N MET A 104 4.33 -7.69 -6.99
CA MET A 104 5.46 -8.20 -7.78
C MET A 104 5.52 -9.73 -7.80
N GLU A 105 5.16 -10.39 -6.70
CA GLU A 105 5.05 -11.86 -6.60
C GLU A 105 4.01 -12.44 -7.56
N LEU A 106 2.92 -11.69 -7.83
CA LEU A 106 1.85 -12.16 -8.71
C LEU A 106 2.14 -11.93 -10.20
N LEU A 107 3.02 -11.00 -10.56
CA LEU A 107 3.33 -10.61 -11.95
C LEU A 107 3.75 -11.78 -12.86
N PRO A 108 4.60 -12.75 -12.43
CA PRO A 108 4.98 -13.86 -13.28
C PRO A 108 3.80 -14.77 -13.66
N GLY A 109 2.77 -14.85 -12.79
CA GLY A 109 1.60 -15.69 -12.99
C GLY A 109 0.43 -15.02 -13.71
N ILE A 110 0.40 -13.68 -13.75
CA ILE A 110 -0.71 -12.90 -14.31
C ILE A 110 -0.16 -11.76 -15.16
N HIS A 111 -0.51 -11.76 -16.45
CA HIS A 111 -0.16 -10.62 -17.30
C HIS A 111 -0.80 -9.34 -16.74
N ARG A 112 0.00 -8.27 -16.61
CA ARG A 112 -0.32 -7.00 -15.93
C ARG A 112 -1.67 -6.34 -16.28
N GLN A 113 -2.23 -6.64 -17.45
CA GLN A 113 -3.54 -6.12 -17.87
C GLN A 113 -4.74 -6.83 -17.21
N PHE A 114 -4.54 -8.08 -16.75
CA PHE A 114 -5.59 -8.92 -16.17
C PHE A 114 -5.65 -8.86 -14.64
N PHE A 115 -4.88 -7.98 -13.99
CA PHE A 115 -5.05 -7.75 -12.56
C PHE A 115 -6.42 -7.14 -12.27
N GLU A 116 -7.21 -7.88 -11.50
CA GLU A 116 -8.47 -7.45 -10.94
C GLU A 116 -8.31 -7.07 -9.46
N LYS A 117 -9.12 -6.11 -9.01
CA LYS A 117 -9.06 -5.62 -7.62
C LYS A 117 -9.35 -6.73 -6.60
N SER A 118 -10.24 -7.66 -6.94
CA SER A 118 -10.62 -8.80 -6.10
C SER A 118 -9.42 -9.65 -5.68
N PHE A 119 -8.46 -9.88 -6.58
CA PHE A 119 -7.25 -10.66 -6.28
C PHE A 119 -6.45 -10.09 -5.10
N PHE A 120 -6.33 -8.76 -5.05
CA PHE A 120 -5.62 -8.09 -3.96
C PHE A 120 -6.45 -8.06 -2.69
N VAL A 121 -7.75 -7.75 -2.80
CA VAL A 121 -8.64 -7.69 -1.64
C VAL A 121 -8.70 -9.04 -0.94
N ASP A 122 -8.96 -10.12 -1.66
CA ASP A 122 -9.11 -11.45 -1.07
C ASP A 122 -7.77 -11.99 -0.56
N GLY A 123 -6.69 -11.73 -1.29
CA GLY A 123 -5.33 -12.13 -0.89
C GLY A 123 -4.88 -11.43 0.39
N LEU A 124 -5.06 -10.12 0.48
CA LEU A 124 -4.72 -9.34 1.69
C LEU A 124 -5.65 -9.68 2.86
N VAL A 125 -6.92 -10.00 2.60
CA VAL A 125 -7.83 -10.54 3.63
C VAL A 125 -7.32 -11.84 4.22
N LYS A 126 -6.79 -12.75 3.39
CA LYS A 126 -6.17 -13.98 3.89
C LYS A 126 -4.90 -13.69 4.70
N LYS A 127 -4.02 -12.80 4.20
CA LYS A 127 -2.78 -12.42 4.90
C LYS A 127 -3.04 -11.74 6.26
N MET A 128 -4.19 -11.10 6.45
CA MET A 128 -4.56 -10.53 7.75
C MET A 128 -4.75 -11.57 8.86
N ASN A 129 -5.12 -12.82 8.53
CA ASN A 129 -5.28 -13.87 9.54
C ASN A 129 -3.98 -14.16 10.29
N ASP A 130 -2.84 -13.90 9.65
CA ASP A 130 -1.51 -14.13 10.21
C ASP A 130 -0.78 -12.83 10.60
N ALA A 131 -1.48 -11.69 10.53
CA ALA A 131 -0.90 -10.37 10.82
C ALA A 131 -0.30 -10.30 12.23
N LYS A 132 0.77 -9.51 12.38
CA LYS A 132 1.55 -9.41 13.62
C LYS A 132 1.37 -8.04 14.29
N VAL A 133 1.37 -8.06 15.61
CA VAL A 133 1.38 -6.83 16.41
C VAL A 133 2.81 -6.32 16.48
N LEU A 134 3.04 -5.09 16.02
CA LEU A 134 4.31 -4.39 16.13
C LEU A 134 4.36 -3.69 17.49
N LYS A 135 5.31 -4.07 18.34
CA LYS A 135 5.43 -3.57 19.73
C LYS A 135 6.57 -2.58 19.90
N ASN A 136 7.63 -2.72 19.09
CA ASN A 136 8.83 -1.90 19.21
C ASN A 136 9.53 -1.70 17.83
N LEU A 137 10.54 -0.83 17.82
CA LEU A 137 11.28 -0.47 16.61
C LEU A 137 12.27 -1.54 16.15
N ASP A 138 12.53 -2.57 16.95
CA ASP A 138 13.43 -3.68 16.60
C ASP A 138 12.65 -4.89 16.04
N ASP A 139 11.33 -4.94 16.22
CA ASP A 139 10.47 -5.99 15.68
C ASP A 139 10.54 -6.06 14.15
N ASP A 140 10.81 -7.23 13.59
CA ASP A 140 10.81 -7.46 12.15
C ASP A 140 9.95 -8.68 11.82
N PHE A 141 8.95 -8.47 10.96
CA PHE A 141 7.97 -9.48 10.55
C PHE A 141 7.85 -9.49 9.03
N GLU A 142 8.97 -9.70 8.34
CA GLU A 142 9.00 -9.83 6.89
C GLU A 142 7.95 -10.84 6.39
N GLY A 143 7.22 -10.45 5.34
CA GLY A 143 6.16 -11.26 4.73
C GLY A 143 4.80 -11.20 5.44
N TYR A 144 4.70 -10.59 6.63
CA TYR A 144 3.44 -10.42 7.37
C TYR A 144 2.98 -8.97 7.38
N LEU A 145 1.66 -8.76 7.32
CA LEU A 145 1.08 -7.46 7.65
C LEU A 145 1.34 -7.17 9.13
N VAL A 146 1.63 -5.92 9.47
CA VAL A 146 1.87 -5.49 10.85
C VAL A 146 0.92 -4.39 11.26
N TYR A 147 0.50 -4.36 12.51
CA TYR A 147 -0.37 -3.32 13.06
C TYR A 147 -0.04 -3.01 14.51
N LEU A 148 -0.56 -1.91 15.04
CA LEU A 148 -0.45 -1.56 16.46
C LEU A 148 -1.75 -1.95 17.18
N GLU A 149 -1.62 -2.61 18.33
CA GLU A 149 -2.74 -2.74 19.27
C GLU A 149 -2.93 -1.41 20.01
N GLU A 150 -4.19 -1.06 20.27
CA GLU A 150 -4.55 0.09 21.13
C GLU A 150 -4.15 -0.15 22.60
#